data_AF-A0A918NRP8-F1
#
_entry.id   AF-A0A918NRP8-F1
#
_cell.length_a   1.000
_cell.length_b   1.000
_cell.length_c   1.000
_cell.angle_alpha   90.00
_cell.angle_beta   90.00
_cell.angle_gamma   90.00
#
_symmetry.space_group_name_H-M   'P 1'
#
loop_
_entity.id
_entity.type
_entity.pdbx_description
1 polymer ?
#
loop_
_entity_poly.entity_id
_entity_poly.type
_entity_poly.pdbx_seq_one_letter_code
_entity_poly.pdbx_strand_id
1 'polypeptide(L)'
;MRSAVTAGTILGMTSGRRTLTALHLLLVWAVTAVAVPTLGLGLVMSAWGGGGVGAAPVLLLGVPLTVGLLATAGIPARTVVPLCDSVGRRLGWAVLVLLLGTLGVVAGVAAYGGDVDLGSAATRIALTGAPYAVAAAFFVPSGWVRAGAVVVLAAAVVYGGAVGPEHARQRRHAAEVAGFREHPELLRLGDPPSGMRVAHAWVGPADFGVDYRGVREDEFAYVGLTVRSPLTPAARCPEPAEEDMTCTVGARGELCMVRELRGGVREITLVRRDRNAEVQVESQTLGEAGLRRVLDTLHPLSDGELAELMREDRIDHRP
;
A
#
# COMPACT_ATOMS: atom_id res chain seq x y z
N MET A 1 -15.24 -40.80 -61.35
CA MET A 1 -14.80 -40.94 -59.95
C MET A 1 -13.68 -39.92 -59.72
N ARG A 2 -13.96 -38.63 -59.50
CA ARG A 2 -14.32 -37.91 -58.26
C ARG A 2 -13.30 -38.05 -57.11
N SER A 3 -12.37 -37.10 -57.10
CA SER A 3 -12.01 -36.18 -56.00
C SER A 3 -11.78 -36.74 -54.60
N ALA A 4 -10.51 -36.88 -54.25
CA ALA A 4 -10.00 -36.91 -52.88
C ALA A 4 -8.70 -36.07 -52.77
N VAL A 5 -8.77 -34.78 -53.14
CA VAL A 5 -7.65 -33.84 -52.96
C VAL A 5 -8.22 -32.47 -52.62
N THR A 6 -8.64 -32.22 -51.38
CA THR A 6 -8.93 -30.83 -50.90
C THR A 6 -9.10 -30.67 -49.38
N ALA A 7 -8.82 -31.66 -48.52
CA ALA A 7 -8.95 -31.49 -47.06
C ALA A 7 -7.64 -31.11 -46.33
N GLY A 8 -6.48 -31.58 -46.82
CA GLY A 8 -5.18 -31.38 -46.14
C GLY A 8 -4.61 -29.95 -46.27
N THR A 9 -4.87 -29.26 -47.37
CA THR A 9 -4.29 -27.93 -47.65
C THR A 9 -4.94 -26.81 -46.82
N ILE A 10 -6.21 -26.98 -46.43
CA ILE A 10 -6.98 -25.95 -45.70
C ILE A 10 -6.55 -25.88 -44.23
N LEU A 11 -6.27 -27.04 -43.59
CA LEU A 11 -5.76 -27.09 -42.22
C LEU A 11 -4.33 -26.51 -42.11
N GLY A 12 -3.45 -26.80 -43.06
CA GLY A 12 -2.10 -26.24 -43.10
C GLY A 12 -2.06 -24.71 -43.20
N MET A 13 -2.89 -24.13 -44.08
CA MET A 13 -2.99 -22.67 -44.27
C MET A 13 -3.52 -21.93 -43.03
N THR A 14 -4.44 -22.52 -42.28
CA THR A 14 -4.97 -21.90 -41.05
C THR A 14 -3.94 -21.83 -39.92
N SER A 15 -3.05 -22.82 -39.81
CA SER A 15 -1.97 -22.81 -38.82
C SER A 15 -0.97 -21.68 -39.08
N GLY A 16 -0.55 -21.50 -40.34
CA GLY A 16 0.40 -20.45 -40.73
C GLY A 16 -0.13 -19.04 -40.46
N ARG A 17 -1.43 -18.81 -40.73
CA ARG A 17 -2.06 -17.51 -40.46
C ARG A 17 -2.21 -17.22 -38.97
N ARG A 18 -2.49 -18.24 -38.15
CA ARG A 18 -2.53 -18.13 -36.69
C ARG A 18 -1.14 -17.83 -36.12
N THR A 19 -0.11 -18.55 -36.56
CA THR A 19 1.28 -18.33 -36.14
C THR A 19 1.77 -16.94 -36.49
N LEU A 20 1.49 -16.46 -37.72
CA LEU A 20 1.82 -15.10 -38.13
C LEU A 20 1.10 -14.03 -37.28
N THR A 21 -0.17 -14.27 -36.94
CA THR A 21 -0.92 -13.35 -36.07
C THR A 21 -0.33 -13.32 -34.66
N ALA A 22 -0.03 -14.48 -34.07
CA ALA A 22 0.58 -14.58 -32.75
C ALA A 22 1.96 -13.90 -32.73
N LEU A 23 2.79 -14.13 -33.75
CA LEU A 23 4.10 -13.51 -33.90
C LEU A 23 3.97 -11.98 -34.05
N HIS A 24 2.99 -11.49 -34.81
CA HIS A 24 2.73 -10.07 -34.93
C HIS A 24 2.34 -9.43 -33.59
N LEU A 25 1.41 -10.04 -32.84
CA LEU A 25 1.00 -9.54 -31.53
C LEU A 25 2.15 -9.58 -30.52
N LEU A 26 2.96 -10.64 -30.53
CA LEU A 26 4.14 -10.78 -29.69
C LEU A 26 5.20 -9.73 -30.04
N LEU A 27 5.36 -9.39 -31.31
CA LEU A 27 6.31 -8.38 -31.76
C LEU A 27 5.84 -6.96 -31.38
N VAL A 28 4.54 -6.67 -31.52
CA VAL A 28 3.95 -5.42 -31.00
C VAL A 28 4.14 -5.32 -29.49
N TRP A 29 3.84 -6.39 -28.77
CA TRP A 29 4.04 -6.47 -27.32
C TRP A 29 5.51 -6.21 -26.93
N ALA A 30 6.46 -6.92 -27.56
CA ALA A 30 7.88 -6.81 -27.22
C ALA A 30 8.44 -5.42 -27.50
N VAL A 31 8.10 -4.83 -28.65
CA VAL A 31 8.51 -3.47 -29.01
C VAL A 31 8.00 -2.45 -27.99
N THR A 32 6.72 -2.56 -27.63
CA THR A 32 6.08 -1.57 -26.73
C THR A 32 6.45 -1.78 -25.26
N ALA A 33 6.70 -3.02 -24.82
CA ALA A 33 7.21 -3.33 -23.49
C ALA A 33 8.60 -2.73 -23.23
N VAL A 34 9.40 -2.47 -24.27
CA VAL A 34 10.71 -1.80 -24.14
C VAL A 34 10.60 -0.29 -24.40
N ALA A 35 9.91 0.11 -25.46
CA ALA A 35 9.83 1.51 -25.87
C ALA A 35 9.08 2.38 -24.85
N VAL A 36 7.99 1.89 -24.27
CA VAL A 36 7.15 2.71 -23.38
C VAL A 36 7.86 3.03 -22.05
N PRO A 37 8.47 2.06 -21.33
CA PRO A 37 9.23 2.37 -20.12
C PRO A 37 10.44 3.27 -20.37
N THR A 38 11.14 3.08 -21.49
CA THR A 38 12.32 3.92 -21.83
C THR A 38 11.91 5.36 -22.13
N LEU A 39 10.80 5.58 -22.83
CA LEU A 39 10.23 6.91 -23.05
C LEU A 39 9.73 7.54 -21.74
N GLY A 40 9.05 6.77 -20.90
CA GLY A 40 8.60 7.23 -19.58
C GLY A 40 9.77 7.66 -18.68
N LEU A 41 10.84 6.86 -18.63
CA LEU A 41 12.05 7.20 -17.88
C LEU A 41 12.72 8.46 -18.43
N GLY A 42 12.82 8.58 -19.76
CA GLY A 42 13.37 9.78 -20.40
C GLY A 42 12.57 11.04 -20.05
N LEU A 43 11.24 10.94 -20.02
CA LEU A 43 10.36 12.04 -19.61
C LEU A 43 10.57 12.42 -18.15
N VAL A 44 10.61 11.44 -17.23
CA VAL A 44 10.85 11.71 -15.79
C VAL A 44 12.20 12.38 -15.58
N MET A 45 13.26 11.86 -16.20
CA MET A 45 14.61 12.45 -16.09
C MET A 45 14.64 13.88 -16.66
N SER A 46 13.92 14.12 -17.76
CA SER A 46 13.83 15.46 -18.36
C SER A 46 13.04 16.45 -17.49
N ALA A 47 12.01 15.99 -16.78
CA ALA A 47 11.23 16.81 -15.86
C ALA A 47 12.03 17.13 -14.59
N TRP A 48 12.81 16.18 -14.08
CA TRP A 48 13.66 16.38 -12.90
C TRP A 48 14.81 17.37 -13.17
N GLY A 49 15.29 17.42 -14.41
CA GLY A 49 16.29 18.40 -14.87
C GLY A 49 15.80 19.85 -14.99
N GLY A 50 14.55 20.16 -14.62
CA GLY A 50 14.08 21.53 -14.43
C GLY A 50 13.65 22.29 -15.70
N GLY A 51 13.19 21.62 -16.77
CA GLY A 51 12.69 22.35 -17.94
C GLY A 51 11.73 21.59 -18.84
N GLY A 52 10.58 22.20 -19.14
CA GLY A 52 9.64 21.73 -20.18
C GLY A 52 10.27 21.62 -21.58
N VAL A 53 11.46 22.19 -21.79
CA VAL A 53 12.27 22.07 -23.01
C VAL A 53 12.97 20.70 -23.12
N GLY A 54 13.18 19.99 -22.00
CA GLY A 54 13.84 18.67 -21.97
C GLY A 54 12.93 17.51 -22.39
N ALA A 55 11.61 17.63 -22.20
CA ALA A 55 10.64 16.60 -22.59
C ALA A 55 10.36 16.62 -24.11
N ALA A 56 10.51 17.79 -24.74
CA ALA A 56 10.30 17.98 -26.18
C ALA A 56 11.12 17.01 -27.05
N PRO A 57 12.45 16.84 -26.90
CA PRO A 57 13.21 15.90 -27.72
C PRO A 57 12.80 14.44 -27.49
N VAL A 58 12.46 14.05 -26.26
CA VAL A 58 12.00 12.69 -25.95
C VAL A 58 10.70 12.38 -26.70
N LEU A 59 9.78 13.33 -26.77
CA LEU A 59 8.52 13.17 -27.53
C LEU A 59 8.74 13.28 -29.05
N LEU A 60 9.51 14.28 -29.50
CA LEU A 60 9.79 14.54 -30.92
C LEU A 60 10.55 13.41 -31.61
N LEU A 61 11.41 12.69 -30.89
CA LEU A 61 12.14 11.55 -31.44
C LEU A 61 11.48 10.22 -31.07
N GLY A 62 11.04 10.10 -29.82
CA GLY A 62 10.51 8.86 -29.28
C GLY A 62 9.18 8.42 -29.90
N VAL A 63 8.24 9.36 -30.10
CA VAL A 63 6.95 9.04 -30.70
C VAL A 63 7.11 8.62 -32.16
N PRO A 64 7.83 9.38 -33.04
CA PRO A 64 8.04 8.94 -34.42
C PRO A 64 8.83 7.63 -34.53
N LEU A 65 9.82 7.41 -33.67
CA LEU A 65 10.58 6.16 -33.66
C LEU A 65 9.70 4.97 -33.28
N THR A 66 8.83 5.12 -32.28
CA THR A 66 7.87 4.08 -31.88
C THR A 66 6.84 3.81 -32.98
N VAL A 67 6.32 4.85 -33.62
CA VAL A 67 5.43 4.72 -34.78
C VAL A 67 6.14 4.00 -35.93
N GLY A 68 7.42 4.31 -36.18
CA GLY A 68 8.25 3.64 -37.17
C GLY A 68 8.44 2.16 -36.86
N LEU A 69 8.77 1.81 -35.61
CA LEU A 69 8.92 0.42 -35.14
C LEU A 69 7.61 -0.37 -35.23
N LEU A 70 6.48 0.25 -34.88
CA LEU A 70 5.16 -0.37 -35.07
C LEU A 70 4.84 -0.54 -36.56
N ALA A 71 5.14 0.45 -37.39
CA ALA A 71 4.93 0.35 -38.83
C ALA A 71 5.80 -0.76 -39.47
N THR A 72 7.01 -1.01 -38.98
CA THR A 72 7.82 -2.14 -39.43
C THR A 72 7.30 -3.47 -38.88
N ALA A 73 6.80 -3.51 -37.64
CA ALA A 73 6.11 -4.66 -37.05
C ALA A 73 4.87 -5.11 -37.83
N GLY A 74 4.21 -4.19 -38.53
CA GLY A 74 3.08 -4.47 -39.41
C GLY A 74 3.45 -5.05 -40.79
N ILE A 75 4.72 -5.07 -41.18
CA ILE A 75 5.18 -5.61 -42.48
C ILE A 75 4.89 -7.11 -42.65
N PRO A 76 5.24 -8.01 -41.70
CA PRO A 76 4.93 -9.43 -41.83
C PRO A 76 3.42 -9.72 -41.76
N ALA A 77 2.62 -8.79 -41.23
CA ALA A 77 1.17 -8.92 -41.08
C ALA A 77 0.36 -8.37 -42.26
N ARG A 78 1.00 -7.88 -43.34
CA ARG A 78 0.30 -7.31 -44.52
C ARG A 78 -0.72 -8.28 -45.12
N THR A 79 -0.50 -9.58 -45.05
CA THR A 79 -1.42 -10.61 -45.56
C THR A 79 -2.60 -10.92 -44.61
N VAL A 80 -2.58 -10.35 -43.41
CA VAL A 80 -3.51 -10.65 -42.32
C VAL A 80 -4.27 -9.40 -41.86
N VAL A 81 -3.68 -8.21 -41.92
CA VAL A 81 -4.29 -6.95 -41.51
C VAL A 81 -4.54 -6.07 -42.74
N PRO A 82 -5.80 -5.89 -43.19
CA PRO A 82 -6.14 -5.11 -44.40
C PRO A 82 -5.69 -3.64 -44.34
N LEU A 83 -5.42 -3.12 -43.13
CA LEU A 83 -4.91 -1.78 -42.92
C LEU A 83 -3.40 -1.66 -43.16
N CYS A 84 -2.68 -2.76 -43.38
CA CYS A 84 -1.23 -2.72 -43.63
C CYS A 84 -0.85 -2.74 -45.13
N ASP A 85 -1.84 -2.84 -46.02
CA ASP A 85 -1.66 -3.01 -47.47
C ASP A 85 -0.96 -1.84 -48.15
N SER A 86 -1.07 -0.63 -47.59
CA SER A 86 -0.37 0.57 -48.08
C SER A 86 0.44 1.24 -46.98
N VAL A 87 1.44 2.04 -47.37
CA VAL A 87 2.30 2.77 -46.41
C VAL A 87 1.46 3.70 -45.52
N GLY A 88 0.55 4.47 -46.12
CA GLY A 88 -0.31 5.40 -45.37
C GLY A 88 -1.25 4.70 -44.39
N ARG A 89 -1.90 3.61 -44.79
CA ARG A 89 -2.80 2.87 -43.89
C ARG A 89 -2.03 2.18 -42.75
N ARG A 90 -0.80 1.72 -43.02
CA ARG A 90 0.07 1.11 -42.00
C ARG A 90 0.52 2.11 -40.95
N LEU A 91 0.85 3.34 -41.37
CA LEU A 91 1.13 4.44 -40.44
C LEU A 91 -0.13 4.79 -39.62
N GLY A 92 -1.30 4.86 -40.25
CA GLY A 92 -2.56 5.06 -39.53
C GLY A 92 -2.86 3.98 -38.49
N TRP A 93 -2.62 2.71 -38.82
CA TRP A 93 -2.72 1.59 -37.87
C TRP A 93 -1.74 1.73 -36.71
N ALA A 94 -0.47 2.05 -36.99
CA ALA A 94 0.56 2.22 -35.96
C ALA A 94 0.20 3.36 -34.99
N VAL A 95 -0.32 4.47 -35.51
CA VAL A 95 -0.81 5.61 -34.70
C VAL A 95 -1.99 5.19 -33.83
N LEU A 96 -2.99 4.48 -34.38
CA LEU A 96 -4.14 4.01 -33.61
C LEU A 96 -3.73 3.04 -32.49
N VAL A 97 -2.86 2.08 -32.77
CA VAL A 97 -2.34 1.14 -31.76
C VAL A 97 -1.57 1.88 -30.68
N LEU A 98 -0.74 2.85 -31.06
CA LEU A 98 -0.02 3.68 -30.10
C LEU A 98 -0.99 4.47 -29.22
N LEU A 99 -2.01 5.11 -29.78
CA LEU A 99 -3.00 5.90 -29.03
C LEU A 99 -3.82 5.02 -28.07
N LEU A 100 -4.42 3.94 -28.58
CA LEU A 100 -5.26 3.03 -27.80
C LEU A 100 -4.45 2.32 -26.71
N GLY A 101 -3.25 1.85 -27.02
CA GLY A 101 -2.38 1.21 -26.05
C GLY A 101 -1.93 2.19 -24.97
N THR A 102 -1.59 3.44 -25.34
CA THR A 102 -1.21 4.48 -24.36
C THR A 102 -2.38 4.84 -23.45
N LEU A 103 -3.59 4.97 -23.99
CA LEU A 103 -4.80 5.14 -23.18
C LEU A 103 -5.01 3.97 -22.22
N GLY A 104 -4.77 2.74 -22.68
CA GLY A 104 -4.83 1.55 -21.82
C GLY A 104 -3.79 1.55 -20.70
N VAL A 105 -2.56 2.02 -20.97
CA VAL A 105 -1.53 2.21 -19.93
C VAL A 105 -1.96 3.27 -18.92
N VAL A 106 -2.48 4.42 -19.37
CA VAL A 106 -2.96 5.49 -18.48
C VAL A 106 -4.13 5.02 -17.63
N ALA A 107 -5.10 4.33 -18.23
CA ALA A 107 -6.23 3.73 -17.50
C ALA A 107 -5.73 2.67 -16.51
N GLY A 108 -4.73 1.89 -16.89
CA GLY A 108 -4.05 0.95 -16.00
C GLY A 108 -3.43 1.67 -14.80
N VAL A 109 -2.63 2.71 -15.01
CA VAL A 109 -2.02 3.49 -13.91
C VAL A 109 -3.09 4.11 -12.99
N ALA A 110 -4.19 4.60 -13.55
CA ALA A 110 -5.29 5.17 -12.77
C ALA A 110 -6.05 4.12 -11.94
N ALA A 111 -6.26 2.93 -12.50
CA ALA A 111 -6.98 1.84 -11.82
C ALA A 111 -6.08 1.05 -10.84
N TYR A 112 -4.80 0.91 -11.17
CA TYR A 112 -3.78 0.16 -10.45
C TYR A 112 -2.80 1.11 -9.78
N GLY A 113 -3.32 1.96 -8.88
CA GLY A 113 -2.49 2.85 -8.05
C GLY A 113 -1.37 2.11 -7.33
N GLY A 114 -0.40 2.86 -6.77
CA GLY A 114 0.88 2.34 -6.24
C GLY A 114 0.78 1.18 -5.23
N ASP A 115 -0.40 0.95 -4.66
CA ASP A 115 -0.67 -0.09 -3.69
C ASP A 115 -1.12 -1.44 -4.27
N VAL A 116 -1.36 -1.56 -5.59
CA VAL A 116 -1.68 -2.85 -6.22
C VAL A 116 -0.40 -3.56 -6.64
N ASP A 117 -0.21 -4.81 -6.19
CA ASP A 117 0.95 -5.58 -6.61
C ASP A 117 0.76 -6.07 -8.03
N LEU A 118 1.60 -5.55 -8.92
CA LEU A 118 1.75 -6.04 -10.28
C LEU A 118 2.98 -6.96 -10.39
N GLY A 119 3.56 -7.35 -9.25
CA GLY A 119 4.74 -8.19 -9.13
C GLY A 119 6.04 -7.41 -9.33
N SER A 120 7.07 -8.16 -9.73
CA SER A 120 8.43 -7.65 -9.96
C SER A 120 8.50 -6.52 -11.00
N ALA A 121 9.59 -5.75 -11.00
CA ALA A 121 9.84 -4.75 -12.04
C ALA A 121 9.77 -5.33 -13.46
N ALA A 122 10.26 -6.57 -13.66
CA ALA A 122 10.19 -7.26 -14.94
C ALA A 122 8.73 -7.55 -15.36
N THR A 123 7.88 -7.95 -14.42
CA THR A 123 6.45 -8.18 -14.66
C THR A 123 5.74 -6.87 -15.05
N ARG A 124 6.07 -5.77 -14.36
CA ARG A 124 5.52 -4.44 -14.66
C ARG A 124 5.91 -3.98 -16.06
N ILE A 125 7.18 -4.14 -16.44
CA ILE A 125 7.69 -3.84 -17.79
C ILE A 125 6.94 -4.68 -18.83
N ALA A 126 6.83 -5.99 -18.62
CA ALA A 126 6.07 -6.89 -19.48
C ALA A 126 4.59 -6.47 -19.65
N LEU A 127 3.95 -6.01 -18.57
CA LEU A 127 2.55 -5.57 -18.59
C LEU A 127 2.34 -4.28 -19.39
N THR A 128 3.34 -3.41 -19.51
CA THR A 128 3.20 -2.17 -20.30
C THR A 128 2.95 -2.40 -21.78
N GLY A 129 3.45 -3.51 -22.35
CA GLY A 129 3.21 -3.86 -23.76
C GLY A 129 1.84 -4.50 -24.02
N ALA A 130 1.15 -4.99 -22.99
CA ALA A 130 -0.09 -5.75 -23.15
C ALA A 130 -1.26 -4.90 -23.72
N PRO A 131 -1.50 -3.64 -23.28
CA PRO A 131 -2.51 -2.78 -23.88
C PRO A 131 -2.32 -2.54 -25.38
N TYR A 132 -1.07 -2.43 -25.85
CA TYR A 132 -0.77 -2.23 -27.27
C TYR A 132 -1.02 -3.50 -28.08
N ALA A 133 -0.69 -4.67 -27.54
CA ALA A 133 -0.99 -5.95 -28.17
C ALA A 133 -2.51 -6.20 -28.27
N VAL A 134 -3.25 -5.86 -27.20
CA VAL A 134 -4.73 -5.90 -27.18
C VAL A 134 -5.32 -4.94 -28.21
N ALA A 135 -4.80 -3.71 -28.30
CA ALA A 135 -5.21 -2.75 -29.32
C ALA A 135 -4.95 -3.29 -30.73
N ALA A 136 -3.76 -3.85 -31.00
CA ALA A 136 -3.43 -4.47 -32.27
C ALA A 136 -4.36 -5.66 -32.61
N ALA A 137 -4.72 -6.47 -31.62
CA ALA A 137 -5.62 -7.62 -31.78
C ALA A 137 -7.02 -7.23 -32.27
N PHE A 138 -7.52 -6.04 -31.92
CA PHE A 138 -8.82 -5.55 -32.43
C PHE A 138 -8.83 -5.25 -33.92
N PHE A 139 -7.67 -4.96 -34.51
CA PHE A 139 -7.52 -4.70 -35.95
C PHE A 139 -7.27 -5.96 -36.78
N VAL A 140 -7.16 -7.13 -36.14
CA VAL A 140 -7.05 -8.43 -36.84
C VAL A 140 -8.45 -8.91 -37.23
N PRO A 141 -8.67 -9.39 -38.47
CA PRO A 141 -9.98 -9.86 -38.94
C PRO A 141 -10.49 -11.17 -38.30
N SER A 142 -9.72 -11.78 -37.40
CA SER A 142 -10.08 -13.03 -36.73
C SER A 142 -10.96 -12.79 -35.49
N GLY A 143 -12.20 -13.29 -35.53
CA GLY A 143 -13.13 -13.18 -34.40
C GLY A 143 -12.62 -13.81 -33.09
N TRP A 144 -11.87 -14.91 -33.17
CA TRP A 144 -11.26 -15.57 -32.01
C TRP A 144 -10.21 -14.71 -31.30
N VAL A 145 -9.40 -13.98 -32.08
CA VAL A 145 -8.36 -13.08 -31.56
C VAL A 145 -9.00 -11.88 -30.86
N ARG A 146 -10.08 -11.34 -31.46
CA ARG A 146 -10.88 -10.27 -30.84
C ARG A 146 -11.56 -10.72 -29.56
N ALA A 147 -12.14 -11.93 -29.54
CA ALA A 147 -12.73 -12.50 -28.33
C ALA A 147 -11.67 -12.68 -27.22
N GLY A 148 -10.47 -13.18 -27.56
CA GLY A 148 -9.36 -13.29 -26.61
C GLY A 148 -8.94 -11.93 -26.04
N ALA A 149 -8.86 -10.89 -26.88
CA ALA A 149 -8.58 -9.52 -26.43
C ALA A 149 -9.64 -8.99 -25.46
N VAL A 150 -10.92 -9.27 -25.70
CA VAL A 150 -12.02 -8.92 -24.80
C VAL A 150 -11.90 -9.66 -23.46
N VAL A 151 -11.57 -10.95 -23.46
CA VAL A 151 -11.37 -11.72 -22.22
C VAL A 151 -10.21 -11.16 -21.40
N VAL A 152 -9.09 -10.81 -22.03
CA VAL A 152 -7.95 -10.18 -21.36
C VAL A 152 -8.34 -8.83 -20.76
N LEU A 153 -9.08 -8.00 -21.49
CA LEU A 153 -9.60 -6.73 -20.95
C LEU A 153 -10.53 -6.94 -19.76
N ALA A 154 -11.46 -7.90 -19.86
CA ALA A 154 -12.39 -8.20 -18.77
C ALA A 154 -11.64 -8.67 -17.50
N ALA A 155 -10.66 -9.57 -17.66
CA ALA A 155 -9.82 -10.02 -16.55
C ALA A 155 -9.04 -8.86 -15.92
N ALA A 156 -8.48 -7.95 -16.73
CA ALA A 156 -7.81 -6.76 -16.25
C ALA A 156 -8.78 -5.79 -15.53
N VAL A 157 -10.03 -5.64 -15.97
CA VAL A 157 -11.01 -4.80 -15.27
C VAL A 157 -11.39 -5.43 -13.93
N VAL A 158 -11.63 -6.74 -13.88
CA VAL A 158 -11.98 -7.44 -12.63
C VAL A 158 -10.83 -7.39 -11.62
N TYR A 159 -9.59 -7.65 -12.07
CA TYR A 159 -8.43 -7.61 -11.19
C TYR A 159 -8.19 -6.19 -10.64
N GLY A 160 -8.30 -5.15 -11.48
CA GLY A 160 -8.10 -3.76 -11.04
C GLY A 160 -9.25 -3.19 -10.21
N GLY A 161 -10.49 -3.59 -10.50
CA GLY A 161 -11.68 -3.05 -9.84
C GLY A 161 -12.02 -3.73 -8.51
N ALA A 162 -11.75 -5.03 -8.37
CA ALA A 162 -12.19 -5.80 -7.20
C ALA A 162 -11.01 -6.37 -6.40
N VAL A 163 -10.10 -7.09 -7.05
CA VAL A 163 -9.06 -7.87 -6.35
C VAL A 163 -7.93 -6.98 -5.83
N GLY A 164 -7.47 -6.04 -6.66
CA GLY A 164 -6.37 -5.13 -6.36
C GLY A 164 -6.62 -4.27 -5.11
N PRO A 165 -7.77 -3.58 -4.99
CA PRO A 165 -8.09 -2.76 -3.82
C PRO A 165 -8.14 -3.55 -2.52
N GLU A 166 -8.65 -4.78 -2.53
CA GLU A 166 -8.68 -5.64 -1.33
C GLU A 166 -7.27 -6.05 -0.90
N HIS A 167 -6.42 -6.48 -1.83
CA HIS A 167 -5.03 -6.83 -1.53
C HIS A 167 -4.22 -5.62 -1.03
N ALA A 168 -4.46 -4.45 -1.61
CA ALA A 168 -3.86 -3.19 -1.16
C ALA A 168 -4.24 -2.88 0.30
N ARG A 169 -5.53 -2.98 0.64
CA ARG A 169 -6.02 -2.79 2.02
C ARG A 169 -5.41 -3.80 2.98
N GLN A 170 -5.38 -5.07 2.60
CA GLN A 170 -4.82 -6.13 3.44
C GLN A 170 -3.34 -5.89 3.73
N ARG A 171 -2.55 -5.45 2.74
CA ARG A 171 -1.12 -5.15 2.94
C ARG A 171 -0.89 -3.90 3.78
N ARG A 172 -1.67 -2.83 3.55
CA ARG A 172 -1.60 -1.64 4.40
C ARG A 172 -1.91 -1.99 5.85
N HIS A 173 -2.98 -2.77 6.08
CA HIS A 173 -3.33 -3.23 7.42
C HIS A 173 -2.22 -4.10 8.04
N ALA A 174 -1.62 -5.02 7.27
CA ALA A 174 -0.50 -5.82 7.75
C ALA A 174 0.74 -4.97 8.07
N ALA A 175 1.02 -3.94 7.27
CA ALA A 175 2.13 -3.01 7.50
C ALA A 175 1.89 -2.14 8.74
N GLU A 176 0.66 -1.70 8.95
CA GLU A 176 0.24 -0.93 10.12
C GLU A 176 0.35 -1.76 11.41
N VAL A 177 -0.16 -3.00 11.40
CA VAL A 177 0.02 -3.95 12.52
C VAL A 177 1.51 -4.22 12.78
N ALA A 178 2.32 -4.37 11.72
CA ALA A 178 3.76 -4.57 11.85
C ALA A 178 4.46 -3.34 12.46
N GLY A 179 4.04 -2.12 12.11
CA GLY A 179 4.54 -0.87 12.69
C GLY A 179 4.24 -0.79 14.19
N PHE A 180 3.02 -1.11 14.60
CA PHE A 180 2.69 -1.19 16.02
C PHE A 180 3.52 -2.24 16.76
N ARG A 181 3.88 -3.34 16.09
CA ARG A 181 4.65 -4.47 16.63
C ARG A 181 6.16 -4.32 16.52
N GLU A 182 6.69 -3.13 16.23
CA GLU A 182 8.14 -2.90 16.19
C GLU A 182 8.78 -3.14 17.57
N HIS A 183 8.10 -2.73 18.65
CA HIS A 183 8.54 -2.87 20.04
C HIS A 183 7.50 -3.62 20.89
N PRO A 184 7.29 -4.93 20.66
CA PRO A 184 6.24 -5.71 21.33
C PRO A 184 6.42 -5.78 22.85
N GLU A 185 7.64 -5.55 23.35
CA GLU A 185 7.95 -5.46 24.77
C GLU A 185 7.34 -4.26 25.47
N LEU A 186 7.06 -3.18 24.73
CA LEU A 186 6.47 -1.92 25.23
C LEU A 186 4.94 -1.94 25.15
N LEU A 187 4.35 -2.73 24.25
CA LEU A 187 2.90 -2.85 24.10
C LEU A 187 2.29 -3.60 25.29
N ARG A 188 2.04 -2.89 26.39
CA ARG A 188 1.34 -3.44 27.56
C ARG A 188 0.13 -2.63 27.92
N LEU A 189 -0.98 -3.35 28.08
CA LEU A 189 -2.26 -2.82 28.48
C LEU A 189 -2.55 -3.24 29.92
N GLY A 190 -3.24 -2.39 30.67
CA GLY A 190 -3.79 -2.74 31.97
C GLY A 190 -5.30 -2.89 31.86
N ASP A 191 -5.93 -3.60 32.79
CA ASP A 191 -7.38 -3.68 32.79
C ASP A 191 -7.97 -2.28 33.04
N PRO A 192 -9.01 -1.88 32.29
CA PRO A 192 -9.65 -0.59 32.49
C PRO A 192 -10.21 -0.52 33.92
N PRO A 193 -9.99 0.60 34.64
CA PRO A 193 -10.61 0.82 35.94
C PRO A 193 -12.14 0.73 35.86
N SER A 194 -12.78 0.40 36.98
CA SER A 194 -14.24 0.24 37.04
C SER A 194 -14.96 1.51 36.60
N GLY A 195 -15.88 1.38 35.63
CA GLY A 195 -16.60 2.51 35.05
C GLY A 195 -15.83 3.29 33.98
N MET A 196 -14.62 2.86 33.62
CA MET A 196 -13.81 3.44 32.55
C MET A 196 -13.63 2.48 31.37
N ARG A 197 -13.20 3.03 30.24
CA ARG A 197 -12.81 2.29 29.02
C ARG A 197 -11.60 2.95 28.37
N VAL A 198 -10.90 2.22 27.51
CA VAL A 198 -9.87 2.81 26.65
C VAL A 198 -10.50 3.84 25.73
N ALA A 199 -10.12 5.10 25.91
CA ALA A 199 -10.55 6.21 25.09
C ALA A 199 -9.60 6.43 23.91
N HIS A 200 -8.29 6.29 24.16
CA HIS A 200 -7.25 6.49 23.17
C HIS A 200 -6.00 5.70 23.57
N ALA A 201 -5.21 5.28 22.60
CA ALA A 201 -3.92 4.64 22.75
C ALA A 201 -2.97 5.20 21.68
N TRP A 202 -1.67 5.18 21.96
CA TRP A 202 -0.67 5.60 20.99
C TRP A 202 0.58 4.74 21.08
N VAL A 203 1.25 4.59 19.95
CA VAL A 203 2.56 3.94 19.84
C VAL A 203 3.58 4.96 19.35
N GLY A 204 4.56 5.27 20.20
CA GLY A 204 5.73 6.05 19.84
C GLY A 204 6.97 5.15 19.62
N PRO A 205 8.11 5.73 19.19
CA PRO A 205 9.33 4.97 18.91
C PRO A 205 9.93 4.25 20.13
N ALA A 206 9.63 4.73 21.34
CA ALA A 206 10.17 4.18 22.59
C ALA A 206 9.13 4.14 23.72
N ASP A 207 7.85 4.35 23.39
CA ASP A 207 6.75 4.31 24.33
C ASP A 207 5.45 3.78 23.71
N PHE A 208 4.57 3.31 24.60
CA PHE A 208 3.20 2.96 24.34
C PHE A 208 2.36 3.60 25.43
N GLY A 209 1.29 4.30 25.07
CA GLY A 209 0.41 4.91 26.06
C GLY A 209 -1.06 4.66 25.80
N VAL A 210 -1.84 4.74 26.87
CA VAL A 210 -3.27 4.45 26.90
C VAL A 210 -3.96 5.41 27.86
N ASP A 211 -4.98 6.08 27.35
CA ASP A 211 -5.89 6.90 28.13
C ASP A 211 -7.18 6.13 28.41
N TYR A 212 -7.50 5.97 29.69
CA TYR A 212 -8.81 5.50 30.13
C TYR A 212 -9.68 6.70 30.50
N ARG A 213 -10.94 6.69 30.03
CA ARG A 213 -11.95 7.69 30.42
C ARG A 213 -13.21 7.03 30.92
N GLY A 214 -13.97 7.78 31.72
CA GLY A 214 -15.31 7.41 32.15
C GLY A 214 -16.21 7.00 30.97
N VAL A 215 -17.01 5.95 31.16
CA VAL A 215 -17.97 5.50 30.14
C VAL A 215 -19.11 6.51 29.98
N ARG A 216 -19.44 7.24 31.05
CA ARG A 216 -20.48 8.27 31.03
C ARG A 216 -19.87 9.65 30.73
N GLU A 217 -20.50 10.40 29.85
CA GLU A 217 -20.02 11.73 29.42
C GLU A 217 -20.10 12.80 30.53
N ASP A 218 -20.94 12.59 31.54
CA ASP A 218 -21.13 13.50 32.68
C ASP A 218 -20.10 13.30 33.81
N GLU A 219 -19.26 12.27 33.73
CA GLU A 219 -18.30 11.90 34.78
C GLU A 219 -16.86 12.20 34.34
N PHE A 220 -16.23 13.20 34.97
CA PHE A 220 -14.81 13.47 34.75
C PHE A 220 -13.99 12.39 35.45
N ALA A 221 -13.51 11.42 34.67
CA ALA A 221 -12.68 10.31 35.13
C ALA A 221 -11.57 10.07 34.09
N TYR A 222 -10.32 10.12 34.52
CA TYR A 222 -9.15 9.99 33.65
C TYR A 222 -8.03 9.20 34.32
N VAL A 223 -7.46 8.25 33.59
CA VAL A 223 -6.24 7.54 33.96
C VAL A 223 -5.35 7.43 32.72
N GLY A 224 -4.12 7.92 32.81
CA GLY A 224 -3.10 7.72 31.78
C GLY A 224 -2.19 6.56 32.18
N LEU A 225 -1.94 5.63 31.27
CA LEU A 225 -0.94 4.56 31.37
C LEU A 225 0.11 4.80 30.30
N THR A 226 1.38 4.87 30.67
CA THR A 226 2.50 5.00 29.73
C THR A 226 3.55 3.95 30.05
N VAL A 227 3.88 3.14 29.05
CA VAL A 227 4.93 2.13 29.07
C VAL A 227 6.06 2.63 28.21
N ARG A 228 7.27 2.72 28.74
CA ARG A 228 8.43 3.21 27.99
C ARG A 228 9.63 2.32 28.20
N SER A 229 10.57 2.44 27.26
CA SER A 229 11.90 1.85 27.42
C SER A 229 12.53 2.31 28.75
N PRO A 230 13.25 1.43 29.46
CA PRO A 230 13.68 1.69 30.82
C PRO A 230 14.76 2.77 30.80
N LEU A 231 14.50 3.86 31.52
CA LEU A 231 15.52 4.86 31.81
C LEU A 231 16.42 4.28 32.94
N THR A 232 17.71 4.18 32.70
CA THR A 232 18.72 3.92 33.75
C THR A 232 18.81 5.13 34.70
N PRO A 233 19.16 5.03 36.00
CA PRO A 233 19.14 3.93 36.99
C PRO A 233 17.81 3.90 37.81
N ALA A 234 17.73 3.10 38.88
CA ALA A 234 16.48 2.87 39.65
C ALA A 234 15.73 4.18 40.00
N ALA A 235 14.40 4.16 39.89
CA ALA A 235 13.56 5.31 40.21
C ALA A 235 13.85 5.78 41.64
N ARG A 236 14.28 7.03 41.78
CA ARG A 236 14.54 7.71 43.05
C ARG A 236 13.64 8.93 43.12
N CYS A 237 13.21 9.28 44.33
CA CYS A 237 12.56 10.56 44.53
C CYS A 237 13.55 11.67 44.15
N PRO A 238 13.07 12.72 43.44
CA PRO A 238 13.92 13.83 43.07
C PRO A 238 14.48 14.51 44.33
N GLU A 239 15.77 14.86 44.26
CA GLU A 239 16.46 15.63 45.28
C GLU A 239 17.01 16.91 44.63
N PRO A 240 16.58 18.11 45.06
CA PRO A 240 15.63 18.37 46.16
C PRO A 240 14.18 18.03 45.78
N ALA A 241 13.34 17.82 46.80
CA ALA A 241 11.90 17.63 46.61
C ALA A 241 11.29 18.89 45.96
N GLU A 242 10.41 18.68 44.97
CA GLU A 242 9.63 19.77 44.39
C GLU A 242 8.62 20.31 45.42
N GLU A 243 8.40 21.63 45.39
CA GLU A 243 7.33 22.27 46.16
C GLU A 243 5.97 21.66 45.75
N ASP A 244 5.08 21.41 46.71
CA ASP A 244 3.77 20.79 46.50
C ASP A 244 3.76 19.33 45.99
N MET A 245 4.89 18.62 46.10
CA MET A 245 5.00 17.21 45.75
C MET A 245 5.48 16.34 46.92
N THR A 246 4.71 15.30 47.23
CA THR A 246 5.16 14.21 48.11
C THR A 246 5.61 13.03 47.25
N CYS A 247 6.82 12.53 47.49
CA CYS A 247 7.34 11.33 46.83
C CYS A 247 7.67 10.25 47.86
N THR A 248 7.20 9.04 47.63
CA THR A 248 7.48 7.86 48.46
C THR A 248 7.86 6.66 47.60
N VAL A 249 8.69 5.77 48.14
CA VAL A 249 9.01 4.50 47.49
C VAL A 249 8.25 3.39 48.23
N GLY A 250 7.37 2.71 47.51
CA GLY A 250 6.54 1.62 48.01
C GLY A 250 7.34 0.33 48.25
N ALA A 251 6.69 -0.63 48.92
CA ALA A 251 7.32 -1.88 49.32
C ALA A 251 7.74 -2.78 48.14
N ARG A 252 7.14 -2.61 46.94
CA ARG A 252 7.54 -3.34 45.72
C ARG A 252 8.53 -2.53 44.88
N GLY A 253 9.08 -1.45 45.43
CA GLY A 253 10.00 -0.55 44.73
C GLY A 253 9.32 0.37 43.71
N GLU A 254 7.98 0.48 43.75
CA GLU A 254 7.25 1.46 42.97
C GLU A 254 7.42 2.86 43.57
N LEU A 255 7.60 3.87 42.73
CA LEU A 255 7.68 5.26 43.13
C LEU A 255 6.28 5.87 43.06
N CYS A 256 5.81 6.43 44.17
CA CYS A 256 4.52 7.10 44.28
C CYS A 256 4.76 8.60 44.47
N MET A 257 4.35 9.38 43.47
CA MET A 257 4.35 10.84 43.51
C MET A 257 2.92 11.33 43.67
N VAL A 258 2.75 12.30 44.55
CA VAL A 258 1.50 12.98 44.81
C VAL A 258 1.77 14.46 44.65
N ARG A 259 1.12 15.10 43.69
CA ARG A 259 1.22 16.53 43.45
C ARG A 259 -0.11 17.19 43.76
N GLU A 260 -0.08 18.28 44.52
CA GLU A 260 -1.25 19.15 44.71
C GLU A 260 -1.30 20.19 43.58
N LEU A 261 -2.36 20.15 42.79
CA LEU A 261 -2.61 21.11 41.71
C LEU A 261 -3.43 22.29 42.23
N ARG A 262 -3.35 23.42 41.52
CA ARG A 262 -4.16 24.61 41.81
C ARG A 262 -5.66 24.24 41.82
N GLY A 263 -6.36 24.62 42.88
CA GLY A 263 -7.76 24.26 43.08
C GLY A 263 -7.98 23.03 43.99
N GLY A 264 -6.93 22.53 44.65
CA GLY A 264 -7.03 21.42 45.60
C GLY A 264 -7.20 20.04 44.94
N VAL A 265 -6.99 19.96 43.63
CA VAL A 265 -7.02 18.70 42.88
C VAL A 265 -5.71 17.95 43.14
N ARG A 266 -5.80 16.67 43.48
CA ARG A 266 -4.63 15.83 43.77
C ARG A 266 -4.35 14.94 42.57
N GLU A 267 -3.16 15.06 42.00
CA GLU A 267 -2.65 14.16 40.97
C GLU A 267 -1.74 13.11 41.62
N ILE A 268 -1.98 11.85 41.29
CA ILE A 268 -1.19 10.73 41.77
C ILE A 268 -0.54 10.05 40.58
N THR A 269 0.77 9.87 40.64
CA THR A 269 1.56 9.17 39.63
C THR A 269 2.29 8.00 40.29
N LEU A 270 2.09 6.80 39.77
CA LEU A 270 2.83 5.60 40.14
C LEU A 270 3.79 5.22 39.02
N VAL A 271 5.07 5.02 39.35
CA VAL A 271 6.08 4.53 38.42
C VAL A 271 6.61 3.20 38.93
N ARG A 272 6.53 2.15 38.11
CA ARG A 272 7.02 0.82 38.44
C ARG A 272 7.81 0.24 37.27
N ARG A 273 8.91 -0.44 37.58
CA ARG A 273 9.63 -1.25 36.61
C ARG A 273 8.92 -2.58 36.42
N ASP A 274 8.67 -2.94 35.18
CA ASP A 274 8.08 -4.22 34.81
C ASP A 274 8.90 -4.90 33.71
N ARG A 275 9.76 -5.82 34.13
CA ARG A 275 10.78 -6.49 33.29
C ARG A 275 11.72 -5.46 32.65
N ASN A 276 11.67 -5.32 31.32
CA ASN A 276 12.52 -4.45 30.52
C ASN A 276 11.80 -3.14 30.15
N ALA A 277 10.77 -2.74 30.88
CA ALA A 277 10.04 -1.49 30.64
C ALA A 277 9.81 -0.74 31.96
N GLU A 278 9.66 0.56 31.86
CA GLU A 278 9.14 1.41 32.92
C GLU A 278 7.69 1.73 32.63
N VAL A 279 6.83 1.54 33.63
CA VAL A 279 5.40 1.79 33.52
C VAL A 279 5.01 2.91 34.47
N GLN A 280 4.46 3.98 33.91
CA GLN A 280 3.89 5.11 34.61
C GLN A 280 2.36 5.03 34.51
N VAL A 281 1.66 5.18 35.62
CA VAL A 281 0.21 5.35 35.65
C VAL A 281 -0.11 6.60 36.44
N GLU A 282 -0.93 7.49 35.89
CA GLU A 282 -1.30 8.75 36.51
C GLU A 282 -2.80 9.00 36.48
N SER A 283 -3.30 9.67 37.52
CA SER A 283 -4.70 10.06 37.60
C SER A 283 -4.93 11.22 38.55
N GLN A 284 -5.94 12.03 38.24
CA GLN A 284 -6.49 13.07 39.12
C GLN A 284 -7.77 12.62 39.83
N THR A 285 -8.28 11.43 39.52
CA THR A 285 -9.62 10.96 39.91
C THR A 285 -9.57 9.63 40.63
N LEU A 286 -8.59 8.78 40.30
CA LEU A 286 -8.37 7.49 40.92
C LEU A 286 -7.30 7.58 42.01
N GLY A 287 -7.60 7.02 43.18
CA GLY A 287 -6.63 6.91 44.27
C GLY A 287 -5.51 5.91 43.99
N GLU A 288 -4.47 5.94 44.81
CA GLU A 288 -3.29 5.07 44.73
C GLU A 288 -3.61 3.57 44.60
N ALA A 289 -4.60 3.07 45.36
CA ALA A 289 -5.01 1.67 45.29
C ALA A 289 -5.60 1.28 43.92
N GLY A 290 -6.30 2.20 43.26
CA GLY A 290 -6.83 1.98 41.92
C GLY A 290 -5.72 1.98 40.87
N LEU A 291 -4.76 2.90 40.97
CA LEU A 291 -3.60 2.93 40.06
C LEU A 291 -2.72 1.67 40.23
N ARG A 292 -2.54 1.19 41.47
CA ARG A 292 -1.87 -0.09 41.73
C ARG A 292 -2.60 -1.27 41.08
N ARG A 293 -3.93 -1.27 41.05
CA ARG A 293 -4.70 -2.31 40.37
C ARG A 293 -4.41 -2.33 38.88
N VAL A 294 -4.42 -1.18 38.21
CA VAL A 294 -4.07 -1.07 36.78
C VAL A 294 -2.69 -1.66 36.53
N LEU A 295 -1.71 -1.27 37.35
CA LEU A 295 -0.36 -1.84 37.29
C LEU A 295 -0.37 -3.36 37.51
N ASP A 296 -1.08 -3.88 38.50
CA ASP A 296 -1.12 -5.32 38.80
C ASP A 296 -1.84 -6.16 37.71
N THR A 297 -2.64 -5.52 36.85
CA THR A 297 -3.32 -6.15 35.70
C THR A 297 -2.58 -6.00 34.36
N LEU A 298 -1.35 -5.48 34.37
CA LEU A 298 -0.58 -5.30 33.13
C LEU A 298 -0.33 -6.62 32.41
N HIS A 299 -0.62 -6.63 31.12
CA HIS A 299 -0.41 -7.76 30.23
C HIS A 299 0.07 -7.29 28.84
N PRO A 300 0.79 -8.14 28.08
CA PRO A 300 1.11 -7.83 26.69
C PRO A 300 -0.16 -7.64 25.88
N LEU A 301 -0.19 -6.60 25.03
CA LEU A 301 -1.32 -6.31 24.16
C LEU A 301 -1.54 -7.46 23.17
N SER A 302 -2.67 -8.15 23.29
CA SER A 302 -3.00 -9.29 22.43
C SER A 302 -3.35 -8.86 21.02
N ASP A 303 -3.31 -9.80 20.07
CA ASP A 303 -3.74 -9.55 18.68
C ASP A 303 -5.22 -9.14 18.61
N GLY A 304 -6.05 -9.69 19.50
CA GLY A 304 -7.47 -9.36 19.57
C GLY A 304 -7.73 -7.92 20.04
N GLU A 305 -7.00 -7.49 21.08
CA GLU A 305 -7.11 -6.13 21.62
C GLU A 305 -6.55 -5.09 20.66
N LEU A 306 -5.40 -5.36 20.01
CA LEU A 306 -4.87 -4.49 18.98
C LEU A 306 -5.85 -4.34 17.82
N ALA A 307 -6.42 -5.46 17.34
CA ALA A 307 -7.42 -5.43 16.28
C ALA A 307 -8.70 -4.69 16.69
N GLU A 308 -9.09 -4.72 17.97
CA GLU A 308 -10.21 -3.93 18.48
C GLU A 308 -9.88 -2.44 18.51
N LEU A 309 -8.72 -2.04 19.03
CA LEU A 309 -8.28 -0.64 19.05
C LEU A 309 -8.19 -0.03 17.65
N MET A 310 -7.65 -0.78 16.68
CA MET A 310 -7.60 -0.35 15.28
C MET A 310 -8.99 -0.24 14.64
N ARG A 311 -9.89 -1.20 14.93
CA ARG A 311 -11.26 -1.20 14.39
C ARG A 311 -12.09 -0.03 14.93
N GLU A 312 -11.84 0.37 16.17
CA GLU A 312 -12.51 1.49 16.83
C GLU A 312 -11.82 2.84 16.59
N ASP A 313 -10.74 2.89 15.80
CA ASP A 313 -9.95 4.10 15.52
C ASP A 313 -9.43 4.77 16.81
N ARG A 314 -8.97 3.95 17.75
CA ARG A 314 -8.49 4.39 19.07
C ARG A 314 -6.99 4.31 19.25
N ILE A 315 -6.24 3.81 18.26
CA ILE A 315 -4.78 3.68 18.34
C ILE A 315 -4.11 4.40 17.18
N ASP A 316 -3.17 5.29 17.51
CA ASP A 316 -2.43 6.07 16.52
C ASP A 316 -0.92 5.91 16.68
N HIS A 317 -0.18 6.14 15.59
CA HIS A 317 1.26 6.31 15.65
C HIS A 317 1.62 7.76 15.99
N ARG A 318 2.46 7.93 17.01
CA ARG A 318 3.06 9.22 17.34
C ARG A 318 4.44 9.32 16.68
N PRO A 319 4.69 10.36 15.86
CA PRO A 319 5.99 10.56 15.21
C PRO A 319 7.11 10.92 16.20
#